data_AF-A0A3D1XUL8-F1
#
_entry.id   AF-A0A3D1XUL8-F1
#
_cell.length_a   1.000
_cell.length_b   1.000
_cell.length_c   1.000
_cell.angle_alpha   90.00
_cell.angle_beta   90.00
_cell.angle_gamma   90.00
#
_symmetry.space_group_name_H-M   'P 1'
#
loop_
_entity.id
_entity.type
_entity.pdbx_description
1 polymer ?
#
loop_
_entity_poly.entity_id
_entity_poly.type
_entity_poly.pdbx_seq_one_letter_code
_entity_poly.pdbx_strand_id
1 'polypeptide(L)'
;IGLGYPGQPHVLTRYMAAKNTEAIKNGTWIALGWGLIIYSSSILLGLCGQALFPGLEDPEHLFPKAAEQLLPTLLTAIVLTGVLSAIMSTVSAQILVAASAIAHDIYSKMLKQSLSHEKILFVSRLTLLLLGLGAIFIALGETRVIFWFVLFAWSGLGASFGPLILFTLYWKKTTRQGAVAGMLTGFVTTLVWKSTGLSDSVIYELVPAFFLSSLAIYGVSRKTF
;
A
#
# COMPACT_ATOMS: atom_id res chain seq x y z
N ILE A 1 0.49 -3.80 -9.02
CA ILE A 1 0.53 -2.34 -8.72
C ILE A 1 -0.58 -1.55 -9.44
N GLY A 2 -0.84 -1.77 -10.74
CA GLY A 2 -1.76 -0.94 -11.54
C GLY A 2 -3.22 -0.82 -11.04
N LEU A 3 -3.99 -1.90 -11.03
CA LEU A 3 -5.44 -1.86 -10.72
C LEU A 3 -5.79 -1.37 -9.31
N GLY A 4 -4.90 -1.58 -8.34
CA GLY A 4 -5.13 -1.24 -6.93
C GLY A 4 -4.78 0.20 -6.58
N TYR A 5 -4.10 0.93 -7.47
CA TYR A 5 -3.59 2.28 -7.21
C TYR A 5 -4.69 3.30 -6.83
N PRO A 6 -5.87 3.32 -7.48
CA PRO A 6 -6.97 4.18 -7.07
C PRO A 6 -7.47 3.89 -5.65
N GLY A 7 -7.32 2.66 -5.18
CA GLY A 7 -7.74 2.20 -3.86
C GLY A 7 -6.77 2.56 -2.73
N GLN A 8 -5.72 3.33 -2.99
CA GLN A 8 -4.74 3.71 -1.98
C GLN A 8 -5.06 5.07 -1.35
N PRO A 9 -5.49 5.13 -0.07
CA PRO A 9 -5.90 6.39 0.55
C PRO A 9 -4.78 7.43 0.59
N HIS A 10 -3.55 7.00 0.90
CA HIS A 10 -2.38 7.87 0.98
C HIS A 10 -1.96 8.46 -0.38
N VAL A 11 -2.29 7.80 -1.48
CA VAL A 11 -2.07 8.31 -2.84
C VAL A 11 -3.20 9.29 -3.20
N LEU A 12 -4.44 8.91 -2.91
CA LEU A 12 -5.61 9.74 -3.21
C LEU A 12 -5.53 11.10 -2.53
N THR A 13 -5.08 11.16 -1.27
CA THR A 13 -4.88 12.43 -0.56
C THR A 13 -3.84 13.33 -1.24
N ARG A 14 -2.81 12.77 -1.89
CA ARG A 14 -1.85 13.55 -2.68
C ARG A 14 -2.44 14.10 -3.96
N TYR A 15 -3.32 13.33 -4.63
CA TYR A 15 -4.06 13.86 -5.78
C TYR A 15 -5.02 14.99 -5.37
N MET A 16 -5.70 14.86 -4.23
CA MET A 16 -6.58 15.90 -3.70
C MET A 16 -5.82 17.17 -3.26
N ALA A 17 -4.55 17.03 -2.84
CA ALA A 17 -3.69 18.14 -2.47
C ALA A 17 -3.00 18.82 -3.67
N ALA A 18 -3.18 18.32 -4.90
CA ALA A 18 -2.58 18.91 -6.08
C ALA A 18 -3.17 20.30 -6.36
N LYS A 19 -2.31 21.29 -6.63
CA LYS A 19 -2.72 22.69 -6.81
C LYS A 19 -3.66 22.92 -7.99
N ASN A 20 -3.44 22.21 -9.09
CA ASN A 20 -4.21 22.33 -10.32
C ASN A 20 -4.03 21.09 -11.20
N THR A 21 -4.85 20.99 -12.25
CA THR A 21 -4.82 19.87 -13.20
C THR A 21 -3.50 19.78 -13.97
N GLU A 22 -2.83 20.92 -14.21
CA GLU A 22 -1.54 20.96 -14.91
C GLU A 22 -0.43 20.29 -14.08
N ALA A 23 -0.39 20.53 -12.77
CA ALA A 23 0.51 19.86 -11.85
C ALA A 23 0.30 18.34 -11.85
N ILE A 24 -0.95 17.87 -11.98
CA ILE A 24 -1.25 16.43 -12.09
C ILE A 24 -0.71 15.86 -13.41
N LYS A 25 -0.89 16.56 -14.53
CA LYS A 25 -0.36 16.13 -15.84
C LYS A 25 1.17 16.07 -15.84
N ASN A 26 1.83 17.12 -15.36
CA ASN A 26 3.29 17.16 -15.26
C ASN A 26 3.81 16.08 -14.31
N GLY A 27 3.16 15.93 -13.15
CA GLY A 27 3.46 14.87 -12.19
C GLY A 27 3.32 13.47 -12.78
N THR A 28 2.36 13.25 -13.69
CA THR A 28 2.18 11.97 -14.38
C THR A 28 3.37 11.64 -15.28
N TRP A 29 3.83 12.59 -16.09
CA TRP A 29 5.00 12.39 -16.95
C TRP A 29 6.29 12.17 -16.14
N ILE A 30 6.48 12.94 -15.06
CA ILE A 30 7.60 12.76 -14.15
C ILE A 30 7.56 11.36 -13.52
N ALA A 31 6.39 10.93 -13.03
CA ALA A 31 6.22 9.62 -12.42
C ALA A 31 6.43 8.47 -13.41
N LEU A 32 5.98 8.61 -14.66
CA LEU A 32 6.20 7.63 -15.72
C LEU A 32 7.69 7.54 -16.09
N GLY A 33 8.36 8.68 -16.26
CA GLY A 33 9.80 8.72 -16.57
C GLY A 33 10.64 8.09 -15.47
N TRP A 34 10.42 8.50 -14.22
CA TRP A 34 11.11 7.90 -13.07
C TRP A 34 10.76 6.43 -12.87
N GLY A 35 9.48 6.07 -13.03
CA GLY A 35 9.03 4.69 -12.92
C GLY A 35 9.71 3.77 -13.93
N LEU A 36 9.83 4.21 -15.19
CA LEU A 36 10.53 3.45 -16.23
C LEU A 36 11.99 3.18 -15.84
N ILE A 37 12.70 4.21 -15.37
CA ILE A 37 14.11 4.09 -14.96
C ILE A 37 14.24 3.14 -13.77
N ILE A 38 13.43 3.31 -12.73
CA ILE A 38 13.51 2.51 -11.51
C ILE A 38 13.15 1.05 -11.78
N TYR A 39 12.05 0.79 -12.48
CA TYR A 39 11.61 -0.58 -12.76
C TYR A 39 12.59 -1.30 -13.69
N SER A 40 13.08 -0.63 -14.73
CA SER A 40 14.09 -1.23 -15.63
C SER A 40 15.37 -1.55 -14.87
N SER A 41 15.84 -0.64 -14.02
CA SER A 41 17.05 -0.86 -13.20
C SER A 41 16.86 -2.01 -12.20
N SER A 42 15.68 -2.10 -11.58
CA SER A 42 15.37 -3.19 -10.63
C SER A 42 15.33 -4.55 -11.30
N ILE A 43 14.74 -4.65 -12.51
CA ILE A 43 14.72 -5.89 -13.30
C ILE A 43 16.14 -6.29 -13.71
N LEU A 44 16.93 -5.34 -14.23
CA LEU A 44 18.32 -5.60 -14.60
C LEU A 44 19.15 -6.06 -13.40
N LEU A 45 18.99 -5.41 -12.23
CA LEU A 45 19.66 -5.83 -11.01
C LEU A 45 19.27 -7.25 -10.61
N GLY A 46 17.98 -7.61 -10.71
CA GLY A 46 17.51 -8.97 -10.44
C GLY A 46 18.14 -10.01 -11.37
N LEU A 47 18.15 -9.74 -12.68
CA LEU A 47 18.72 -10.65 -13.69
C LEU A 47 20.24 -10.83 -13.53
N CYS A 48 20.98 -9.72 -13.43
CA CYS A 48 22.43 -9.75 -13.20
C CYS A 48 22.76 -10.37 -11.84
N GLY A 49 21.97 -10.05 -10.82
CA GLY A 49 22.11 -10.57 -9.47
C GLY A 49 21.95 -12.09 -9.40
N GLN A 50 20.98 -12.65 -10.12
CA GLN A 50 20.81 -14.10 -10.20
C GLN A 50 22.00 -14.79 -10.86
N ALA A 51 22.63 -14.16 -11.85
CA ALA A 51 23.82 -14.69 -12.51
C ALA A 51 25.08 -14.60 -11.63
N LEU A 52 25.24 -13.51 -10.89
CA LEU A 52 26.41 -13.26 -10.03
C LEU A 52 26.32 -13.97 -8.67
N PHE A 53 25.12 -14.10 -8.11
CA PHE A 53 24.87 -14.65 -6.79
C PHE A 53 23.81 -15.77 -6.85
N PRO A 54 24.13 -16.91 -7.49
CA PRO A 54 23.18 -18.02 -7.59
C PRO A 54 22.90 -18.63 -6.20
N GLY A 55 21.65 -19.05 -5.98
CA GLY A 55 21.27 -19.80 -4.78
C GLY A 55 21.13 -18.96 -3.50
N LEU A 56 20.80 -17.67 -3.61
CA LEU A 56 20.42 -16.87 -2.44
C LEU A 56 19.18 -17.47 -1.75
N GLU A 57 19.30 -17.75 -0.44
CA GLU A 57 18.17 -18.21 0.37
C GLU A 57 17.06 -17.16 0.44
N ASP A 58 17.43 -15.90 0.63
CA ASP A 58 16.53 -14.75 0.60
C ASP A 58 16.87 -13.83 -0.60
N PRO A 59 16.01 -13.79 -1.64
CA PRO A 59 16.18 -12.90 -2.79
C PRO A 59 16.21 -11.41 -2.44
N GLU A 60 15.65 -10.99 -1.30
CA GLU A 60 15.58 -9.58 -0.91
C GLU A 60 16.93 -9.04 -0.41
N HIS A 61 17.82 -9.94 0.03
CA HIS A 61 19.20 -9.61 0.37
C HIS A 61 20.10 -9.39 -0.85
N LEU A 62 19.59 -9.60 -2.06
CA LEU A 62 20.35 -9.40 -3.29
C LEU A 62 20.91 -7.98 -3.39
N PHE A 63 20.08 -6.96 -3.12
CA PHE A 63 20.51 -5.57 -3.26
C PHE A 63 21.63 -5.20 -2.26
N PRO A 64 21.48 -5.46 -0.93
CA PRO A 64 22.57 -5.23 0.01
C PRO A 64 23.85 -6.00 -0.34
N LYS A 65 23.73 -7.29 -0.69
CA LYS A 65 24.89 -8.13 -1.01
C LYS A 65 25.61 -7.65 -2.27
N ALA A 66 24.87 -7.24 -3.30
CA ALA A 66 25.45 -6.65 -4.50
C ALA A 66 26.18 -5.34 -4.18
N ALA A 67 25.61 -4.49 -3.33
CA ALA A 67 26.26 -3.24 -2.91
C ALA A 67 27.55 -3.49 -2.11
N GLU A 68 27.59 -4.51 -1.26
CA GLU A 68 28.79 -4.89 -0.50
C GLU A 68 29.90 -5.48 -1.36
N GLN A 69 29.56 -6.31 -2.35
CA GLN A 69 30.56 -7.02 -3.14
C GLN A 69 31.03 -6.26 -4.38
N LEU A 70 30.21 -5.35 -4.92
CA LEU A 70 30.51 -4.65 -6.18
C LEU A 70 30.97 -3.21 -5.99
N LEU A 71 30.74 -2.60 -4.82
CA LEU A 71 31.08 -1.20 -4.56
C LEU A 71 32.23 -1.06 -3.54
N PRO A 72 33.03 0.02 -3.64
CA PRO A 72 33.93 0.42 -2.56
C PRO A 72 33.17 0.71 -1.26
N THR A 73 33.81 0.47 -0.12
CA THR A 73 33.22 0.57 1.23
C THR A 73 32.45 1.88 1.48
N LEU A 74 32.99 3.02 1.02
CA LEU A 74 32.34 4.31 1.19
C LEU A 74 31.01 4.40 0.41
N LEU A 75 30.98 3.90 -0.83
CA LEU A 75 29.78 3.90 -1.66
C LEU A 75 28.74 2.90 -1.14
N THR A 76 29.17 1.72 -0.68
CA THR A 76 28.29 0.77 0.00
C THR A 76 27.59 1.42 1.19
N ALA A 77 28.34 2.10 2.07
CA ALA A 77 27.78 2.77 3.23
C ALA A 77 26.75 3.86 2.84
N ILE A 78 27.06 4.67 1.82
CA ILE A 78 26.15 5.70 1.30
C ILE A 78 24.87 5.07 0.75
N VAL A 79 24.99 4.03 -0.05
CA VAL A 79 23.85 3.35 -0.69
C VAL A 79 22.93 2.71 0.36
N LEU A 80 23.49 1.92 1.28
CA LEU A 80 22.70 1.25 2.32
C LEU A 80 22.04 2.25 3.27
N THR A 81 22.75 3.31 3.66
CA THR A 81 22.17 4.40 4.47
C THR A 81 21.07 5.14 3.71
N GLY A 82 21.25 5.35 2.40
CA GLY A 82 20.24 5.93 1.52
C GLY A 82 18.96 5.08 1.46
N VAL A 83 19.10 3.75 1.35
CA VAL A 83 17.96 2.81 1.41
C VAL A 83 17.24 2.91 2.76
N LEU A 84 17.97 2.87 3.87
CA LEU A 84 17.38 3.04 5.20
C LEU A 84 16.63 4.38 5.33
N SER A 85 17.22 5.47 4.84
CA SER A 85 16.58 6.78 4.81
C SER A 85 15.28 6.78 4.01
N ALA A 86 15.27 6.16 2.82
CA ALA A 86 14.07 6.04 1.99
C ALA A 86 12.97 5.21 2.70
N ILE A 87 13.33 4.10 3.35
CA ILE A 87 12.40 3.29 4.14
C ILE A 87 11.81 4.13 5.29
N MET A 88 12.63 4.84 6.06
CA MET A 88 12.17 5.68 7.17
C MET A 88 11.23 6.79 6.71
N SER A 89 11.47 7.40 5.54
CA SER A 89 10.59 8.41 4.97
C SER A 89 9.20 7.86 4.64
N THR A 90 9.14 6.61 4.17
CA THR A 90 7.88 5.93 3.83
C THR A 90 7.14 5.48 5.08
N VAL A 91 7.85 4.85 6.03
CA VAL A 91 7.29 4.40 7.31
C VAL A 91 6.67 5.58 8.06
N SER A 92 7.39 6.70 8.16
CA SER A 92 6.89 7.90 8.84
C SER A 92 5.58 8.41 8.23
N ALA A 93 5.48 8.43 6.90
CA ALA A 93 4.26 8.84 6.22
C ALA A 93 3.10 7.86 6.44
N GLN A 94 3.34 6.55 6.38
CA GLN A 94 2.29 5.54 6.54
C GLN A 94 1.74 5.48 7.98
N ILE A 95 2.62 5.48 8.99
CA ILE A 95 2.18 5.48 10.39
C ILE A 95 1.43 6.78 10.71
N LEU A 96 1.88 7.93 10.18
CA LEU A 96 1.18 9.20 10.35
C LEU A 96 -0.23 9.19 9.75
N VAL A 97 -0.39 8.64 8.53
CA VAL A 97 -1.71 8.50 7.90
C VAL A 97 -2.62 7.59 8.72
N ALA A 98 -2.11 6.45 9.21
CA ALA A 98 -2.87 5.53 10.05
C ALA A 98 -3.28 6.16 11.39
N ALA A 99 -2.35 6.86 12.05
CA ALA A 99 -2.62 7.55 13.31
C ALA A 99 -3.64 8.69 13.14
N SER A 100 -3.55 9.46 12.05
CA SER A 100 -4.52 10.50 11.72
C SER A 100 -5.92 9.92 11.46
N ALA A 101 -6.02 8.80 10.73
CA ALA A 101 -7.29 8.12 10.51
C ALA A 101 -7.93 7.66 11.84
N ILE A 102 -7.15 7.11 12.77
CA ILE A 102 -7.65 6.71 14.09
C ILE A 102 -8.08 7.95 14.90
N ALA A 103 -7.25 9.00 14.99
CA ALA A 103 -7.55 10.17 15.80
C ALA A 103 -8.73 11.00 15.24
N HIS A 104 -8.85 11.15 13.93
CA HIS A 104 -9.89 11.99 13.32
C HIS A 104 -11.12 11.19 12.88
N ASP A 105 -10.98 10.06 12.22
CA ASP A 105 -12.15 9.33 11.69
C ASP A 105 -12.83 8.48 12.76
N ILE A 106 -12.07 7.83 13.65
CA ILE A 106 -12.65 7.03 14.74
C ILE A 106 -13.03 7.95 15.91
N TYR A 107 -12.07 8.69 16.46
CA TYR A 107 -12.32 9.44 17.69
C TYR A 107 -13.19 10.69 17.50
N SER A 108 -12.94 11.50 16.47
CA SER A 108 -13.72 12.73 16.27
C SER A 108 -15.05 12.45 15.56
N LYS A 109 -15.06 11.69 14.46
CA LYS A 109 -16.29 11.47 13.66
C LYS A 109 -17.16 10.32 14.17
N MET A 110 -16.58 9.15 14.47
CA MET A 110 -17.38 7.97 14.86
C MET A 110 -17.88 8.06 16.30
N LEU A 111 -17.03 8.45 17.25
CA LEU A 111 -17.41 8.60 18.66
C LEU A 111 -18.09 9.95 18.97
N LYS A 112 -18.21 10.85 17.98
CA LYS A 112 -18.80 12.20 18.09
C LYS A 112 -18.23 13.00 19.27
N GLN A 113 -16.98 12.75 19.65
CA GLN A 113 -16.34 13.48 20.73
C GLN A 113 -15.73 14.77 20.18
N SER A 114 -16.16 15.91 20.71
CA SER A 114 -15.46 17.19 20.49
C SER A 114 -14.15 17.18 21.28
N LEU A 115 -13.14 16.49 20.75
CA LEU A 115 -11.83 16.46 21.37
C LEU A 115 -11.14 17.82 21.19
N SER A 116 -10.59 18.36 22.28
CA SER A 116 -9.63 19.46 22.22
C SER A 116 -8.45 19.07 21.32
N HIS A 117 -7.86 20.05 20.65
CA HIS A 117 -6.69 19.86 19.79
C HIS A 117 -5.56 19.09 20.51
N GLU A 118 -5.33 19.38 21.80
CA GLU A 118 -4.34 18.69 22.62
C GLU A 118 -4.62 17.19 22.79
N LYS A 119 -5.90 16.81 22.98
CA LYS A 119 -6.31 15.41 23.11
C LYS A 119 -6.14 14.66 21.78
N ILE A 120 -6.44 15.30 20.65
CA ILE A 120 -6.23 14.73 19.31
C ILE A 120 -4.74 14.45 19.07
N LEU A 121 -3.87 15.39 19.46
CA LEU A 121 -2.41 15.21 19.36
C LEU A 121 -1.92 14.08 20.26
N PHE A 122 -2.43 13.98 21.48
CA PHE A 122 -2.07 12.89 22.40
C PHE A 122 -2.49 11.52 21.84
N VAL A 123 -3.74 11.39 21.38
CA VAL A 123 -4.26 10.14 20.77
C VAL A 123 -3.46 9.78 19.53
N SER A 124 -3.14 10.75 18.67
CA SER A 124 -2.28 10.53 17.50
C SER A 124 -0.91 9.97 17.90
N ARG A 125 -0.22 10.59 18.87
CA ARG A 125 1.10 10.14 19.33
C ARG A 125 1.07 8.75 19.97
N LEU A 126 0.05 8.46 20.78
CA LEU A 126 -0.13 7.13 21.36
C LEU A 126 -0.38 6.08 20.28
N THR A 127 -1.20 6.42 19.28
CA THR A 127 -1.49 5.53 18.14
C THR A 127 -0.24 5.26 17.31
N LEU A 128 0.58 6.28 17.03
CA LEU A 128 1.88 6.11 16.35
C LEU A 128 2.76 5.11 17.11
N LEU A 129 2.86 5.25 18.44
CA LEU A 129 3.68 4.38 19.28
C LEU A 129 3.17 2.93 19.29
N LEU A 130 1.85 2.73 19.46
CA LEU A 130 1.26 1.40 19.47
C LEU A 130 1.37 0.69 18.11
N LEU A 131 1.13 1.41 17.00
CA LEU A 131 1.31 0.87 15.66
C LEU A 131 2.78 0.51 15.38
N GLY A 132 3.71 1.37 15.79
CA GLY A 132 5.15 1.11 15.65
C GLY A 132 5.60 -0.14 16.41
N LEU A 133 5.21 -0.25 17.69
CA LEU A 133 5.52 -1.42 18.50
C LEU A 133 4.87 -2.70 17.94
N GLY A 134 3.62 -2.62 17.48
CA GLY A 134 2.94 -3.75 16.84
C GLY A 134 3.64 -4.19 15.55
N ALA A 135 4.07 -3.24 14.72
CA ALA A 135 4.83 -3.54 13.50
C ALA A 135 6.18 -4.21 13.81
N ILE A 136 6.92 -3.74 14.82
CA ILE A 136 8.17 -4.38 15.27
C ILE A 136 7.91 -5.80 15.76
N PHE A 137 6.87 -5.99 16.58
CA PHE A 137 6.55 -7.32 17.12
C PHE A 137 6.23 -8.32 16.00
N ILE A 138 5.44 -7.91 15.01
CA ILE A 138 5.15 -8.74 13.83
C ILE A 138 6.42 -9.00 13.02
N ALA A 139 7.26 -7.98 12.81
CA ALA A 139 8.50 -8.11 12.03
C ALA A 139 9.51 -9.06 12.68
N LEU A 140 9.56 -9.14 14.01
CA LEU A 140 10.45 -10.07 14.72
C LEU A 140 9.98 -11.54 14.66
N GLY A 141 8.69 -11.78 14.40
CA GLY A 141 8.09 -13.11 14.42
C GLY A 141 7.90 -13.75 13.04
N GLU A 142 7.99 -12.99 11.95
CA GLU A 142 7.73 -13.51 10.60
C GLU A 142 9.01 -13.76 9.80
N THR A 143 9.04 -14.87 9.07
CA THR A 143 10.14 -15.26 8.16
C THR A 143 9.82 -15.04 6.68
N ARG A 144 8.69 -14.39 6.35
CA ARG A 144 8.29 -14.13 4.96
C ARG A 144 9.07 -12.95 4.39
N VAL A 145 9.32 -13.03 3.09
CA VAL A 145 9.84 -11.91 2.29
C VAL A 145 8.94 -10.67 2.39
N ILE A 146 9.54 -9.50 2.51
CA ILE A 146 8.91 -8.17 2.56
C ILE A 146 7.93 -8.00 1.38
N PHE A 147 8.29 -8.50 0.20
CA PHE A 147 7.46 -8.46 -1.00
C PHE A 147 6.09 -9.10 -0.79
N TRP A 148 6.00 -10.17 0.02
CA TRP A 148 4.74 -10.83 0.34
C TRP A 148 3.82 -9.90 1.12
N PHE A 149 4.35 -9.24 2.16
CA PHE A 149 3.59 -8.28 2.97
C PHE A 149 3.14 -7.07 2.17
N VAL A 150 4.02 -6.54 1.32
CA VAL A 150 3.71 -5.41 0.45
C VAL A 150 2.60 -5.78 -0.52
N LEU A 151 2.70 -6.91 -1.21
CA LEU A 151 1.66 -7.36 -2.13
C LEU A 151 0.33 -7.56 -1.41
N PHE A 152 0.32 -8.22 -0.26
CA PHE A 152 -0.90 -8.45 0.50
C PHE A 152 -1.58 -7.14 0.92
N ALA A 153 -0.82 -6.21 1.52
CA ALA A 153 -1.35 -4.92 1.95
C ALA A 153 -1.88 -4.08 0.77
N TRP A 154 -1.15 -4.06 -0.35
CA TRP A 154 -1.55 -3.33 -1.55
C TRP A 154 -2.77 -3.95 -2.22
N SER A 155 -2.84 -5.28 -2.29
CA SER A 155 -3.99 -6.02 -2.80
C SER A 155 -5.24 -5.73 -1.97
N GLY A 156 -5.12 -5.79 -0.63
CA GLY A 156 -6.23 -5.63 0.29
C GLY A 156 -6.84 -4.22 0.21
N LEU A 157 -6.00 -3.19 0.30
CA LEU A 157 -6.45 -1.79 0.14
C LEU A 157 -7.00 -1.54 -1.26
N GLY A 158 -6.27 -2.00 -2.29
CA GLY A 158 -6.64 -1.83 -3.69
C GLY A 158 -8.00 -2.45 -4.03
N ALA A 159 -8.29 -3.65 -3.56
CA ALA A 159 -9.57 -4.33 -3.80
C ALA A 159 -10.72 -3.79 -2.93
N SER A 160 -10.42 -3.28 -1.74
CA SER A 160 -11.44 -2.74 -0.84
C SER A 160 -11.92 -1.36 -1.31
N PHE A 161 -11.00 -0.44 -1.57
CA PHE A 161 -11.34 0.94 -1.91
C PHE A 161 -11.34 1.23 -3.40
N GLY A 162 -10.53 0.53 -4.20
CA GLY A 162 -10.38 0.82 -5.63
C GLY A 162 -11.69 0.71 -6.42
N PRO A 163 -12.41 -0.42 -6.35
CA PRO A 163 -13.71 -0.57 -6.99
C PRO A 163 -14.72 0.49 -6.52
N LEU A 164 -14.77 0.76 -5.21
CA LEU A 164 -15.66 1.77 -4.65
C LEU A 164 -15.39 3.14 -5.24
N ILE A 165 -14.14 3.57 -5.29
CA ILE A 165 -13.75 4.88 -5.84
C ILE A 165 -14.16 4.97 -7.31
N LEU A 166 -13.87 3.95 -8.12
CA LEU A 166 -14.27 3.93 -9.53
C LEU A 166 -15.79 4.00 -9.70
N PHE A 167 -16.55 3.21 -8.94
CA PHE A 167 -18.01 3.21 -9.00
C PHE A 167 -18.60 4.55 -8.54
N THR A 168 -18.05 5.19 -7.51
CA THR A 168 -18.52 6.52 -7.08
C THR A 168 -18.26 7.62 -8.11
N LEU A 169 -17.18 7.53 -8.89
CA LEU A 169 -16.85 8.51 -9.93
C LEU A 169 -17.65 8.31 -11.22
N TYR A 170 -17.86 7.06 -11.64
CA TYR A 170 -18.45 6.75 -12.95
C TYR A 170 -19.91 6.25 -12.87
N TRP A 171 -20.41 5.84 -11.70
CA TRP A 171 -21.75 5.28 -11.56
C TRP A 171 -22.58 5.97 -10.47
N LYS A 172 -23.56 6.76 -10.92
CA LYS A 172 -24.44 7.56 -10.06
C LYS A 172 -25.33 6.75 -9.09
N LYS A 173 -25.49 5.45 -9.33
CA LYS A 173 -26.37 4.59 -8.51
C LYS A 173 -25.65 3.90 -7.35
N THR A 174 -24.41 4.29 -7.05
CA THR A 174 -23.67 3.72 -5.91
C THR A 174 -24.34 4.10 -4.60
N THR A 175 -24.72 3.10 -3.79
CA THR A 175 -25.40 3.32 -2.50
C THR A 175 -24.46 3.06 -1.32
N ARG A 176 -24.82 3.54 -0.13
CA ARG A 176 -24.05 3.28 1.11
C ARG A 176 -23.93 1.78 1.41
N GLN A 177 -25.01 1.02 1.23
CA GLN A 177 -25.01 -0.43 1.49
C GLN A 177 -24.11 -1.17 0.48
N GLY A 178 -24.19 -0.79 -0.80
CA GLY A 178 -23.31 -1.35 -1.82
C GLY A 178 -21.83 -0.99 -1.60
N ALA A 179 -21.54 0.21 -1.12
CA ALA A 179 -20.18 0.61 -0.78
C ALA A 179 -19.57 -0.25 0.34
N VAL A 180 -20.31 -0.47 1.43
CA VAL A 180 -19.86 -1.32 2.55
C VAL A 180 -19.70 -2.77 2.10
N ALA A 181 -20.66 -3.30 1.34
CA ALA A 181 -20.59 -4.66 0.82
C ALA A 181 -19.37 -4.86 -0.10
N GLY A 182 -19.08 -3.89 -0.97
CA GLY A 182 -17.89 -3.87 -1.82
C GLY A 182 -16.59 -3.91 -1.03
N MET A 183 -16.42 -2.96 -0.10
CA MET A 183 -15.22 -2.87 0.74
C MET A 183 -14.95 -4.17 1.50
N LEU A 184 -15.99 -4.73 2.16
CA LEU A 184 -15.86 -5.98 2.90
C LEU A 184 -15.56 -7.16 1.97
N THR A 185 -16.23 -7.25 0.82
CA THR A 185 -16.01 -8.34 -0.14
C THR A 185 -14.59 -8.28 -0.70
N GLY A 186 -14.08 -7.10 -1.06
CA GLY A 186 -12.71 -6.92 -1.55
C GLY A 186 -11.66 -7.33 -0.52
N PHE A 187 -11.81 -6.88 0.74
CA PHE A 187 -10.91 -7.23 1.83
C PHE A 187 -10.92 -8.74 2.12
N VAL A 188 -12.11 -9.32 2.34
CA VAL A 188 -12.27 -10.74 2.69
C VAL A 188 -11.79 -11.62 1.55
N THR A 189 -12.11 -11.28 0.31
CA THR A 189 -11.61 -12.05 -0.86
C THR A 189 -10.09 -12.02 -0.89
N THR A 190 -9.45 -10.87 -0.70
CA THR A 190 -7.98 -10.79 -0.68
C THR A 190 -7.39 -11.69 0.40
N LEU A 191 -7.95 -11.64 1.61
CA LEU A 191 -7.48 -12.45 2.73
C LEU A 191 -7.64 -13.96 2.47
N VAL A 192 -8.81 -14.39 2.02
CA VAL A 192 -9.09 -15.79 1.72
C VAL A 192 -8.24 -16.28 0.56
N TRP A 193 -8.13 -15.49 -0.52
CA TRP A 193 -7.36 -15.87 -1.71
C TRP A 193 -5.86 -15.99 -1.43
N LYS A 194 -5.33 -15.10 -0.57
CA LYS A 194 -3.93 -15.16 -0.17
C LYS A 194 -3.64 -16.30 0.81
N SER A 195 -4.51 -16.51 1.79
CA SER A 195 -4.32 -17.55 2.82
C SER A 195 -4.48 -18.98 2.29
N THR A 196 -5.29 -19.17 1.24
CA THR A 196 -5.50 -20.48 0.60
C THR A 196 -4.43 -20.86 -0.42
N GLY A 197 -3.45 -19.99 -0.71
CA GLY A 197 -2.41 -20.23 -1.72
C GLY A 197 -2.89 -20.11 -3.17
N LEU A 198 -4.12 -19.63 -3.40
CA LEU A 198 -4.66 -19.39 -4.75
C LEU A 198 -3.93 -18.26 -5.49
N SER A 199 -3.32 -17.34 -4.73
CA SER A 199 -2.40 -16.32 -5.25
C SER A 199 -1.28 -16.92 -6.09
N ASP A 200 -0.72 -18.05 -5.64
CA ASP A 200 0.51 -18.60 -6.19
C ASP A 200 0.22 -19.67 -7.25
N SER A 201 -0.95 -20.31 -7.17
CA SER A 201 -1.37 -21.39 -8.07
C SER A 201 -2.27 -20.94 -9.23
N VAL A 202 -3.05 -19.87 -9.07
CA VAL A 202 -4.06 -19.47 -10.05
C VAL A 202 -3.76 -18.08 -10.60
N ILE A 203 -3.92 -17.05 -9.78
CA ILE A 203 -3.76 -15.66 -10.18
C ILE A 203 -3.56 -14.78 -8.95
N TYR A 204 -2.79 -13.72 -9.15
CA TYR A 204 -2.57 -12.65 -8.18
C TYR A 204 -3.88 -12.16 -7.55
N GLU A 205 -3.93 -12.13 -6.22
CA GLU A 205 -5.14 -12.01 -5.41
C GLU A 205 -5.93 -10.69 -5.63
N LEU A 206 -5.26 -9.62 -6.06
CA LEU A 206 -5.91 -8.34 -6.34
C LEU A 206 -6.97 -8.48 -7.45
N VAL A 207 -6.71 -9.28 -8.49
CA VAL A 207 -7.60 -9.39 -9.66
C VAL A 207 -8.98 -9.94 -9.28
N PRO A 208 -9.10 -11.15 -8.66
CA PRO A 208 -10.39 -11.69 -8.26
C PRO A 208 -11.05 -10.85 -7.17
N ALA A 209 -10.26 -10.31 -6.21
CA ALA A 209 -10.80 -9.47 -5.15
C ALA A 209 -11.42 -8.16 -5.67
N PHE A 210 -10.76 -7.51 -6.64
CA PHE A 210 -11.27 -6.31 -7.28
C PHE A 210 -12.55 -6.59 -8.07
N PHE A 211 -12.60 -7.72 -8.78
CA PHE A 211 -13.77 -8.14 -9.54
C PHE A 211 -14.97 -8.46 -8.64
N LEU A 212 -14.78 -9.28 -7.60
CA LEU A 212 -15.85 -9.63 -6.65
C LEU A 212 -16.34 -8.42 -5.86
N SER A 213 -15.44 -7.51 -5.46
CA SER A 213 -15.81 -6.22 -4.86
C SER A 213 -16.68 -5.39 -5.80
N SER A 214 -16.32 -5.30 -7.09
CA SER A 214 -17.12 -4.59 -8.10
C SER A 214 -18.52 -5.20 -8.28
N LEU A 215 -18.62 -6.53 -8.32
CA LEU A 215 -19.90 -7.23 -8.40
C LEU A 215 -20.77 -7.00 -7.16
N ALA A 216 -20.17 -7.02 -5.97
CA ALA A 216 -20.87 -6.75 -4.72
C ALA A 216 -21.43 -5.32 -4.70
N ILE A 217 -20.64 -4.32 -5.11
CA ILE A 217 -21.07 -2.92 -5.20
C ILE A 217 -22.25 -2.80 -6.15
N TYR A 218 -22.12 -3.36 -7.36
CA TYR A 218 -23.16 -3.30 -8.38
C TYR A 218 -24.45 -3.99 -7.94
N GLY A 219 -24.35 -5.23 -7.47
CA GLY A 219 -25.48 -6.07 -7.12
C GLY A 219 -26.26 -5.55 -5.92
N VAL A 220 -25.56 -5.13 -4.86
CA VAL A 220 -26.20 -4.57 -3.66
C VAL A 220 -26.78 -3.20 -3.97
N SER A 221 -26.03 -2.32 -4.64
CA SER A 221 -26.54 -0.98 -4.97
C SER A 221 -27.78 -1.01 -5.83
N ARG A 222 -27.91 -1.95 -6.77
CA ARG A 222 -29.15 -2.10 -7.56
C ARG A 222 -30.36 -2.50 -6.73
N LYS A 223 -30.18 -3.22 -5.62
CA LYS A 223 -31.27 -3.65 -4.75
C LYS A 223 -31.67 -2.60 -3.72
N THR A 224 -30.83 -1.60 -3.51
CA THR A 224 -30.96 -0.62 -2.41
C THR A 224 -31.05 0.82 -2.91
N PHE A 225 -31.14 1.03 -4.23
CA PHE A 225 -31.35 2.31 -4.89
C PHE A 225 -32.83 2.50 -5.18
#